data_AF-A0A2K3J6C1-F1
#
_entry.id   AF-A0A2K3J6C1-F1
#
_cell.length_a   1.000
_cell.length_b   1.000
_cell.length_c   1.000
_cell.angle_alpha   90.00
_cell.angle_beta   90.00
_cell.angle_gamma   90.00
#
_symmetry.space_group_name_H-M   'P 1'
#
loop_
_entity.id
_entity.type
_entity.pdbx_description
1 polymer ?
#
loop_
_entity_poly.entity_id
_entity_poly.type
_entity_poly.pdbx_seq_one_letter_code
_entity_poly.pdbx_strand_id
1 'polypeptide(L)'
;MSSPCIDLNCIKCCKDTIMLLSDMDINRIKNLGFSHDFFVDTHNGWLQLKNRDGRCVFHNGIKCSIYDHRPKGCRMYPVIFDKDNTCAILDEECPYKTKFLITQSLRKKLFLLVSRIESERFQRMNKYKD
;
A
#
# COMPACT_ATOMS: atom_id res chain seq x y z
N MET A 1 15.59 -14.23 -1.95
CA MET A 1 14.88 -14.69 -0.74
C MET A 1 13.40 -14.44 -0.95
N SER A 2 12.59 -15.49 -0.84
CA SER A 2 11.13 -15.36 -0.79
C SER A 2 10.72 -14.66 0.52
N SER A 3 9.63 -13.90 0.48
CA SER A 3 9.09 -13.28 1.70
C SER A 3 8.19 -14.28 2.44
N PRO A 4 8.01 -14.14 3.76
CA PRO A 4 7.06 -14.96 4.51
C PRO A 4 5.65 -14.98 3.90
N CYS A 5 5.26 -13.91 3.19
CA CYS A 5 3.99 -13.84 2.50
C CYS A 5 3.88 -14.84 1.34
N ILE A 6 4.96 -15.07 0.58
CA ILE A 6 4.98 -16.04 -0.51
C ILE A 6 5.04 -17.45 0.05
N ASP A 7 5.99 -17.68 0.96
CA ASP A 7 6.27 -19.03 1.48
C ASP A 7 5.06 -19.65 2.19
N LEU A 8 4.26 -18.80 2.83
CA LEU A 8 3.09 -19.21 3.61
C LEU A 8 1.77 -18.93 2.88
N ASN A 9 1.80 -18.52 1.60
CA ASN A 9 0.63 -18.11 0.83
C ASN A 9 -0.28 -17.14 1.58
N CYS A 10 0.32 -16.18 2.30
CA CYS A 10 -0.42 -15.23 3.12
C CYS A 10 -1.01 -14.10 2.29
N ILE A 11 -2.32 -13.90 2.45
CA ILE A 11 -3.09 -12.85 1.77
C ILE A 11 -3.82 -11.93 2.75
N LYS A 12 -3.50 -11.99 4.06
CA LYS A 12 -4.24 -11.28 5.11
C LYS A 12 -4.29 -9.76 4.85
N CYS A 13 -3.19 -9.17 4.39
CA CYS A 13 -3.11 -7.73 4.08
C CYS A 13 -3.93 -7.30 2.86
N CYS A 14 -4.47 -8.24 2.08
CA CYS A 14 -5.37 -7.93 0.96
C CYS A 14 -6.84 -7.84 1.38
N LYS A 15 -7.21 -8.21 2.62
CA LYS A 15 -8.59 -8.09 3.11
C LYS A 15 -8.82 -6.69 3.64
N ASP A 16 -9.93 -6.08 3.24
CA ASP A 16 -10.40 -4.76 3.72
C ASP A 16 -9.29 -3.70 3.80
N THR A 17 -8.39 -3.71 2.81
CA THR A 17 -7.15 -2.93 2.91
C THR A 17 -7.41 -1.45 2.70
N ILE A 18 -6.79 -0.60 3.53
CA ILE A 18 -6.77 0.86 3.36
C ILE A 18 -5.46 1.35 2.73
N MET A 19 -4.85 0.51 1.89
CA MET A 19 -3.53 0.77 1.33
C MET A 19 -3.51 2.04 0.47
N LEU A 20 -2.84 3.08 0.98
CA LEU A 20 -2.63 4.32 0.24
C LEU A 20 -1.72 4.12 -0.97
N LEU A 21 -2.02 4.86 -2.03
CA LEU A 21 -1.32 4.84 -3.30
C LEU A 21 -0.62 6.18 -3.52
N SER A 22 0.64 6.12 -3.94
CA SER A 22 1.29 7.27 -4.56
C SER A 22 0.93 7.38 -6.04
N ASP A 23 1.12 8.55 -6.63
CA ASP A 23 0.91 8.75 -8.08
C ASP A 23 1.81 7.85 -8.92
N MET A 24 3.02 7.56 -8.42
CA MET A 24 3.90 6.57 -9.02
C MET A 24 3.36 5.14 -8.96
N ASP A 25 2.67 4.76 -7.87
CA ASP A 25 2.03 3.45 -7.79
C ASP A 25 0.90 3.35 -8.83
N ILE A 26 0.09 4.40 -8.94
CA ILE A 26 -1.00 4.50 -9.91
C ILE A 26 -0.47 4.39 -11.33
N ASN A 27 0.54 5.19 -11.70
CA ASN A 27 1.12 5.15 -13.05
C ASN A 27 1.69 3.79 -13.39
N ARG A 28 2.39 3.15 -12.44
CA ARG A 28 2.94 1.81 -12.63
C ARG A 28 1.86 0.76 -12.86
N ILE A 29 0.73 0.84 -12.15
CA ILE A 29 -0.40 -0.09 -12.31
C ILE A 29 -1.14 0.19 -13.63
N LYS A 30 -1.33 1.47 -14.00
CA LYS A 30 -1.92 1.84 -15.30
C LYS A 30 -1.12 1.29 -16.48
N ASN A 31 0.21 1.28 -16.38
CA ASN A 31 1.08 0.70 -17.41
C ASN A 31 0.94 -0.82 -17.56
N LEU A 32 0.26 -1.51 -16.65
CA LEU A 32 -0.12 -2.92 -16.81
C LEU A 32 -1.44 -3.11 -17.58
N GLY A 33 -2.10 -2.01 -17.98
CA GLY A 33 -3.37 -2.02 -18.70
C GLY A 33 -4.61 -1.84 -17.83
N PHE A 34 -4.48 -1.57 -16.53
CA PHE A 34 -5.63 -1.32 -15.66
C PHE A 34 -6.09 0.14 -15.73
N SER A 35 -7.39 0.36 -15.85
CA SER A 35 -7.97 1.71 -15.76
C SER A 35 -7.91 2.24 -14.33
N HIS A 36 -7.80 3.56 -14.17
CA HIS A 36 -7.72 4.20 -12.85
C HIS A 36 -8.90 3.80 -11.94
N ASP A 37 -10.13 3.92 -12.45
CA ASP A 37 -11.36 3.71 -11.67
C ASP A 37 -11.61 2.25 -11.28
N PHE A 38 -10.89 1.33 -11.93
CA PHE A 38 -10.92 -0.08 -11.55
C PHE A 38 -10.22 -0.31 -10.20
N PHE A 39 -9.13 0.39 -9.89
CA PHE A 39 -8.29 0.07 -8.74
C PHE A 39 -8.06 1.19 -7.75
N VAL A 40 -8.48 2.41 -8.05
CA VAL A 40 -8.34 3.55 -7.14
C VAL A 40 -9.70 3.93 -6.57
N ASP A 41 -9.76 4.04 -5.25
CA ASP A 41 -10.81 4.78 -4.54
C ASP A 41 -10.22 6.10 -4.01
N THR A 42 -11.02 7.17 -4.04
CA THR A 42 -10.62 8.50 -3.59
C THR A 42 -11.43 8.93 -2.38
N HIS A 43 -10.74 9.34 -1.30
CA HIS A 43 -11.38 9.86 -0.08
C HIS A 43 -10.62 11.08 0.43
N ASN A 44 -11.24 12.27 0.40
CA ASN A 44 -10.64 13.52 0.90
C ASN A 44 -9.20 13.76 0.36
N GLY A 45 -9.02 13.52 -0.94
CA GLY A 45 -7.74 13.66 -1.65
C GLY A 45 -6.73 12.51 -1.44
N TRP A 46 -7.02 11.57 -0.53
CA TRP A 46 -6.29 10.31 -0.43
C TRP A 46 -6.71 9.39 -1.57
N LEU A 47 -5.72 8.75 -2.18
CA LEU A 47 -5.93 7.70 -3.19
C LEU A 47 -5.54 6.39 -2.52
N GLN A 48 -6.45 5.41 -2.55
CA GLN A 48 -6.24 4.11 -1.93
C GLN A 48 -6.59 2.98 -2.90
N LEU A 49 -6.03 1.80 -2.66
CA LEU A 49 -6.45 0.59 -3.37
C LEU A 49 -7.93 0.34 -3.11
N LYS A 50 -8.67 0.16 -4.21
CA LYS A 50 -10.07 -0.22 -4.17
C LYS A 50 -10.25 -1.63 -3.63
N ASN A 51 -11.32 -1.84 -2.89
CA ASN A 51 -11.79 -3.17 -2.49
C ASN A 51 -13.05 -3.55 -3.26
N ARG A 52 -13.21 -4.85 -3.51
CA ARG A 52 -14.41 -5.51 -4.03
C ARG A 52 -14.64 -6.76 -3.20
N ASP A 53 -15.85 -6.92 -2.67
CA ASP A 53 -16.25 -8.07 -1.86
C ASP A 53 -15.30 -8.32 -0.65
N GLY A 54 -14.95 -7.22 0.04
CA GLY A 54 -14.08 -7.24 1.24
C GLY A 54 -12.60 -7.52 0.97
N ARG A 55 -12.14 -7.43 -0.28
CA ARG A 55 -10.75 -7.69 -0.66
C ARG A 55 -10.26 -6.71 -1.70
N CYS A 56 -8.96 -6.45 -1.72
CA CYS A 56 -8.31 -5.67 -2.76
C CYS A 56 -8.71 -6.19 -4.16
N VAL A 57 -9.02 -5.29 -5.10
CA VAL A 57 -9.45 -5.67 -6.46
C VAL A 57 -8.45 -6.54 -7.24
N PHE A 58 -7.18 -6.53 -6.83
CA PHE A 58 -6.14 -7.38 -7.40
C PHE A 58 -6.05 -8.76 -6.75
N HIS A 59 -6.90 -9.08 -5.78
CA HIS A 59 -6.90 -10.36 -5.12
C HIS A 59 -7.91 -11.31 -5.78
N ASN A 60 -7.43 -12.38 -6.42
CA ASN A 60 -8.29 -13.30 -7.20
C ASN A 60 -8.94 -14.44 -6.38
N GLY A 61 -8.83 -14.41 -5.05
CA GLY A 61 -9.29 -15.46 -4.15
C GLY A 61 -8.18 -16.38 -3.66
N ILE A 62 -7.06 -16.46 -4.39
CA ILE A 62 -5.91 -17.30 -4.08
C ILE A 62 -4.66 -16.44 -3.83
N LYS A 63 -4.41 -15.44 -4.68
CA LYS A 63 -3.21 -14.60 -4.66
C LYS A 63 -3.49 -13.19 -5.19
N CYS A 64 -2.50 -12.31 -5.02
CA CYS A 64 -2.47 -11.02 -5.70
C CYS A 64 -2.07 -11.22 -7.18
N SER A 65 -2.91 -10.76 -8.10
CA SER A 65 -2.70 -10.85 -9.56
C SER A 65 -1.56 -9.96 -10.07
N ILE A 66 -1.22 -8.90 -9.33
CA ILE A 66 -0.12 -7.98 -9.64
C ILE A 66 1.02 -8.10 -8.62
N TYR A 67 1.29 -9.28 -8.07
CA TYR A 67 2.22 -9.47 -6.94
C TYR A 67 3.59 -8.77 -7.14
N ASP A 68 4.18 -8.90 -8.33
CA ASP A 68 5.47 -8.29 -8.65
C ASP A 68 5.38 -6.77 -8.87
N HIS A 69 4.18 -6.27 -9.18
CA HIS A 69 3.89 -4.85 -9.40
C HIS A 69 3.04 -4.23 -8.28
N ARG A 70 2.99 -4.84 -7.10
CA ARG A 70 2.26 -4.31 -5.94
C ARG A 70 2.68 -2.89 -5.57
N PRO A 71 1.78 -2.03 -5.06
CA PRO A 71 2.10 -0.70 -4.52
C PRO A 71 3.26 -0.72 -3.53
N LYS A 72 3.98 0.41 -3.38
CA LYS A 72 5.11 0.49 -2.46
C LYS A 72 4.72 0.14 -1.02
N GLY A 73 3.56 0.59 -0.54
CA GLY A 73 3.07 0.22 0.79
C GLY A 73 2.85 -1.29 0.94
N CYS A 74 2.21 -1.96 -0.04
CA CYS A 74 2.06 -3.42 -0.06
C CYS A 74 3.40 -4.18 -0.04
N ARG A 75 4.46 -3.60 -0.64
CA ARG A 75 5.81 -4.20 -0.65
C ARG A 75 6.53 -4.01 0.70
N MET A 76 6.21 -2.96 1.44
CA MET A 76 6.80 -2.68 2.77
C MET A 76 6.07 -3.42 3.89
N TYR A 77 4.80 -3.78 3.69
CA TYR A 77 4.01 -4.56 4.65
C TYR A 77 4.77 -5.81 5.12
N PRO A 78 4.86 -6.05 6.45
CA PRO A 78 4.06 -5.46 7.52
C PRO A 78 4.64 -4.20 8.16
N VAL A 79 5.66 -3.56 7.60
CA VAL A 79 6.17 -2.30 8.15
C VAL A 79 5.24 -1.15 7.76
N ILE A 80 4.63 -0.53 8.77
CA ILE A 80 3.68 0.59 8.63
C ILE A 80 4.20 1.82 9.37
N PHE A 81 3.62 2.98 9.04
CA PHE A 81 3.92 4.23 9.72
C PHE A 81 2.89 4.47 10.81
N ASP A 82 3.38 4.54 12.05
CA ASP A 82 2.60 4.98 13.19
C ASP A 82 2.59 6.51 13.19
N LYS A 83 1.41 7.08 12.93
CA LYS A 83 1.24 8.53 12.87
C LYS A 83 1.34 9.19 14.24
N ASP A 84 0.86 8.52 15.30
CA ASP A 84 0.80 9.10 16.64
C ASP A 84 2.20 9.20 17.23
N ASN A 85 3.02 8.17 17.02
CA ASN A 85 4.40 8.13 17.50
C ASN A 85 5.44 8.57 16.46
N THR A 86 5.00 8.93 15.24
CA THR A 86 5.85 9.33 14.11
C THR A 86 7.02 8.35 13.89
N CYS A 87 6.72 7.05 13.85
CA CYS A 87 7.74 6.00 13.78
C CYS A 87 7.33 4.85 12.85
N ALA A 88 8.29 3.98 12.54
CA ALA A 88 8.02 2.77 11.78
C ALA A 88 7.77 1.63 12.77
N ILE A 89 6.63 0.95 12.64
CA ILE A 89 6.27 -0.21 13.45
C ILE A 89 5.90 -1.39 12.57
N LEU A 90 5.81 -2.58 13.16
CA LEU A 90 5.25 -3.75 12.50
C LEU A 90 3.75 -3.80 12.81
N ASP A 91 2.94 -3.98 11.78
CA ASP A 91 1.50 -4.11 11.93
C ASP A 91 1.15 -5.34 12.77
N GLU A 92 0.36 -5.11 13.81
CA GLU A 92 -0.16 -6.11 14.74
C GLU A 92 -1.09 -7.11 14.06
N GLU A 93 -1.77 -6.71 12.99
CA GLU A 93 -2.66 -7.59 12.23
C GLU A 93 -1.92 -8.62 11.35
N CYS A 94 -0.61 -8.45 11.17
CA CYS A 94 0.19 -9.39 10.41
C CYS A 94 0.50 -10.64 11.26
N PRO A 95 -0.01 -11.83 10.90
CA PRO A 95 0.21 -13.06 11.66
C PRO A 95 1.68 -13.52 11.66
N TYR A 96 2.51 -12.94 10.78
CA TYR A 96 3.91 -13.27 10.62
C TYR A 96 4.84 -12.10 10.93
N LYS A 97 4.37 -11.05 11.63
CA LYS A 97 5.15 -9.83 11.90
C LYS A 97 6.53 -10.11 12.51
N THR A 98 6.63 -11.13 13.37
CA THR A 98 7.88 -11.54 14.04
C THR A 98 8.95 -12.08 13.09
N LYS A 99 8.58 -12.41 11.84
CA LYS A 99 9.52 -12.82 10.78
C LYS A 99 10.11 -11.64 10.00
N PHE A 100 9.78 -10.41 10.38
CA PHE A 100 10.24 -9.19 9.70
C PHE A 100 11.09 -8.34 10.65
N LEU A 101 12.02 -7.57 10.05
CA LEU A 101 12.89 -6.65 10.76
C LEU A 101 12.77 -5.25 10.15
N ILE A 102 12.64 -4.24 11.00
CA ILE A 102 12.67 -2.84 10.58
C ILE A 102 14.13 -2.40 10.50
N THR A 103 14.67 -2.39 9.29
CA THR A 103 16.02 -1.86 9.06
C THR A 103 15.99 -0.34 8.89
N GLN A 104 17.13 0.33 9.13
CA GLN A 104 17.23 1.78 8.92
C GLN A 104 16.90 2.18 7.46
N SER A 105 17.30 1.38 6.49
CA SER A 105 16.98 1.59 5.07
C SER A 105 15.47 1.52 4.82
N LEU A 106 14.80 0.53 5.41
CA LEU A 106 13.36 0.36 5.28
C LEU A 106 12.59 1.51 5.95
N ARG A 107 13.03 1.94 7.14
CA ARG A 107 12.51 3.15 7.81
C ARG A 107 12.62 4.37 6.91
N LYS A 108 13.80 4.65 6.34
CA LYS A 108 13.99 5.77 5.41
C LYS A 108 13.04 5.70 4.22
N LYS A 109 12.91 4.52 3.59
CA LYS A 109 11.99 4.32 2.45
C LYS A 109 10.52 4.54 2.82
N LEU A 110 10.10 4.10 4.00
CA LEU A 110 8.74 4.31 4.50
C LEU A 110 8.45 5.80 4.70
N PHE A 111 9.32 6.53 5.40
CA PHE A 111 9.15 7.97 5.64
C PHE A 111 9.11 8.76 4.31
N LEU A 112 9.96 8.39 3.35
CA LEU A 112 9.93 8.97 2.00
C LEU A 112 8.63 8.66 1.23
N LEU A 113 8.03 7.49 1.47
CA LEU A 113 6.75 7.14 0.87
C LEU A 113 5.62 7.96 1.49
N VAL A 114 5.56 8.02 2.83
CA VAL A 114 4.53 8.77 3.57
C VAL A 114 4.56 10.25 3.18
N SER A 115 5.73 10.89 3.28
CA SER A 115 5.90 12.30 2.92
C SER A 115 5.50 12.59 1.46
N ARG A 116 5.79 11.65 0.54
CA ARG A 116 5.35 11.78 -0.85
C ARG A 116 3.81 11.74 -0.96
N ILE A 117 3.16 10.73 -0.40
CA ILE A 117 1.70 10.57 -0.50
C ILE A 117 0.99 11.79 0.13
N GLU A 118 1.50 12.29 1.25
CA GLU A 118 0.98 13.51 1.89
C GLU A 118 1.13 14.75 1.00
N SER A 119 2.30 14.94 0.37
CA SER A 119 2.54 16.04 -0.56
C SER A 119 1.63 15.97 -1.80
N GLU A 120 1.52 14.78 -2.40
CA GLU A 120 0.64 14.52 -3.54
C GLU A 120 -0.83 14.79 -3.19
N ARG A 121 -1.29 14.37 -2.00
CA ARG A 121 -2.62 14.71 -1.49
C ARG A 121 -2.81 16.21 -1.32
N PHE A 122 -1.85 16.90 -0.71
CA PHE A 122 -1.93 18.34 -0.50
C PHE A 122 -2.08 19.10 -1.82
N GLN A 123 -1.30 18.72 -2.84
CA GLN A 123 -1.43 19.26 -4.19
C GLN A 123 -2.82 19.02 -4.79
N ARG A 124 -3.36 17.79 -4.68
CA ARG A 124 -4.72 17.48 -5.12
C ARG A 124 -5.76 18.35 -4.43
N MET A 125 -5.66 18.52 -3.12
CA MET A 125 -6.65 19.27 -2.33
C MET A 125 -6.62 20.77 -2.60
N ASN A 126 -5.46 21.34 -2.96
CA ASN A 126 -5.36 22.78 -3.26
C ASN A 126 -5.70 23.12 -4.72
N LYS A 127 -5.63 22.15 -5.64
CA LYS A 127 -6.02 22.35 -7.04
C LYS A 127 -7.52 22.70 -7.22
N TYR A 128 -8.35 22.48 -6.20
CA TYR A 128 -9.79 22.78 -6.21
C TYR A 128 -10.16 24.04 -5.41
N LYS A 129 -9.19 24.91 -5.10
CA LYS A 129 -9.39 26.19 -4.40
C LYS A 129 -9.28 27.42 -5.31
N ASP A 130 -8.99 27.21 -6.59
CA ASP A 130 -9.01 28.21 -7.67
C ASP A 130 -10.19 27.93 -8.60
#